data_AF-A0A1E4L5L8-F1
#
_entry.id   AF-A0A1E4L5L8-F1
#
_cell.length_a   1.000
_cell.length_b   1.000
_cell.length_c   1.000
_cell.angle_alpha   90.00
_cell.angle_beta   90.00
_cell.angle_gamma   90.00
#
_symmetry.space_group_name_H-M   'P 1'
#
loop_
_entity.id
_entity.type
_entity.pdbx_description
1 polymer ?
#
loop_
_entity_poly.entity_id
_entity_poly.type
_entity_poly.pdbx_seq_one_letter_code
_entity_poly.pdbx_strand_id
1 'polypeptide(L)'
;MKPHFKAAWLGLAASLVMAGAAADVGKDERLKLVLEPHERHLVLLEMRNFLHVLQTMTDSLTREDMKTLAEAARSMGSGAANEIPPETVAKLPDTFKMFAGTVHTTFDMIALDAESLGDPRHTLKQMGTLLQTCNACHGIYQVSTEPFPRLKRGGLTSGKTTAAKPAR
;
A
#
# COMPACT_ATOMS: atom_id res chain seq x y z
N MET A 1 -41.28 -52.67 2.69
CA MET A 1 -40.72 -52.84 4.05
C MET A 1 -39.50 -51.93 4.15
N LYS A 2 -39.61 -50.78 4.82
CA LYS A 2 -38.55 -49.75 4.91
C LYS A 2 -37.69 -50.02 6.17
N PRO A 3 -36.38 -50.22 6.08
CA PRO A 3 -35.53 -50.18 7.26
C PRO A 3 -35.15 -48.73 7.59
N HIS A 4 -35.64 -48.24 8.73
CA HIS A 4 -35.22 -47.00 9.35
C HIS A 4 -33.87 -47.22 10.06
N PHE A 5 -32.77 -46.76 9.48
CA PHE A 5 -31.50 -46.64 10.19
C PHE A 5 -31.26 -45.18 10.59
N LYS A 6 -31.53 -44.88 11.86
CA LYS A 6 -31.09 -43.65 12.52
C LYS A 6 -29.64 -43.88 12.99
N ALA A 7 -28.66 -43.40 12.23
CA ALA A 7 -27.29 -43.33 12.70
C ALA A 7 -27.00 -41.90 13.16
N ALA A 8 -27.11 -41.70 14.48
CA ALA A 8 -26.62 -40.50 15.15
C ALA A 8 -25.09 -40.55 15.13
N TRP A 9 -24.46 -39.63 14.39
CA TRP A 9 -23.03 -39.41 14.47
C TRP A 9 -22.78 -38.22 15.40
N LEU A 10 -22.25 -38.52 16.59
CA LEU A 10 -21.71 -37.53 17.52
C LEU A 10 -20.62 -36.73 16.80
N GLY A 11 -20.81 -35.42 16.69
CA GLY A 11 -19.79 -34.50 16.18
C GLY A 11 -18.63 -34.40 17.15
N LEU A 12 -17.44 -34.82 16.71
CA LEU A 12 -16.18 -34.48 17.37
C LEU A 12 -15.67 -33.19 16.73
N ALA A 13 -16.15 -32.03 17.21
CA ALA A 13 -15.59 -30.74 16.84
C ALA A 13 -14.28 -30.54 17.62
N ALA A 14 -13.16 -30.99 17.06
CA ALA A 14 -11.84 -30.60 17.56
C ALA A 14 -11.61 -29.13 17.18
N SER A 15 -11.86 -28.20 18.11
CA SER A 15 -11.49 -26.80 17.95
C SER A 15 -9.97 -26.68 18.00
N LEU A 16 -9.33 -26.66 16.83
CA LEU A 16 -7.91 -26.41 16.68
C LEU A 16 -7.64 -24.90 16.88
N VAL A 17 -7.47 -24.48 18.12
CA VAL A 17 -6.99 -23.12 18.43
C VAL A 17 -5.49 -23.09 18.17
N MET A 18 -5.09 -22.77 16.94
CA MET A 18 -3.73 -22.38 16.62
C MET A 18 -3.49 -20.96 17.15
N ALA A 19 -3.03 -20.85 18.39
CA ALA A 19 -2.40 -19.62 18.88
C ALA A 19 -1.06 -19.46 18.14
N GLY A 20 -1.07 -18.76 17.00
CA GLY A 20 0.16 -18.34 16.34
C GLY A 20 0.92 -17.43 17.30
N ALA A 21 2.11 -17.86 17.73
CA ALA A 21 3.02 -16.98 18.43
C ALA A 21 3.27 -15.76 17.52
N ALA A 22 2.93 -14.57 17.99
CA ALA A 22 3.27 -13.34 17.29
C ALA A 22 4.79 -13.31 17.16
N ALA A 23 5.30 -13.45 15.95
CA ALA A 23 6.72 -13.27 15.70
C ALA A 23 7.11 -11.84 16.11
N ASP A 24 8.24 -11.70 16.80
CA ASP A 24 8.84 -10.37 17.00
C ASP A 24 9.31 -9.86 15.65
N VAL A 25 8.47 -9.02 15.03
CA VAL A 25 8.74 -8.41 13.71
C VAL A 25 9.68 -7.20 13.81
N GLY A 26 10.25 -6.94 14.99
CA GLY A 26 11.09 -5.77 15.23
C GLY A 26 10.30 -4.46 15.17
N LYS A 27 11.04 -3.34 15.09
CA LYS A 27 10.44 -2.00 14.94
C LYS A 27 10.43 -1.61 13.46
N ASP A 28 9.41 -0.86 13.05
CA ASP A 28 9.39 -0.24 11.72
C ASP A 28 10.45 0.88 11.66
N GLU A 29 11.53 0.63 10.93
CA GLU A 29 12.67 1.54 10.78
C GLU A 29 12.54 2.52 9.58
N ARG A 30 11.40 2.49 8.88
CA ARG A 30 11.17 3.39 7.74
C ARG A 30 11.12 4.86 8.15
N LEU A 31 11.56 5.72 7.24
CA LEU A 31 11.52 7.18 7.39
C LEU A 31 10.07 7.67 7.49
N LYS A 32 9.77 8.40 8.56
CA LYS A 32 8.46 9.02 8.75
C LYS A 32 8.34 10.27 7.89
N LEU A 33 7.48 10.20 6.88
CA LEU A 33 6.99 11.36 6.16
C LEU A 33 5.89 12.00 7.01
N VAL A 34 6.26 13.02 7.79
CA VAL A 34 5.34 13.71 8.69
C VAL A 34 4.61 14.81 7.93
N LEU A 35 3.29 14.67 7.82
CA LEU A 35 2.40 15.57 7.09
C LEU A 35 1.25 16.00 7.98
N GLU A 36 0.64 17.15 7.66
CA GLU A 36 -0.63 17.53 8.28
C GLU A 36 -1.72 16.49 7.94
N PRO A 37 -2.76 16.32 8.78
CA PRO A 37 -3.79 15.31 8.56
C PRO A 37 -4.42 15.33 7.16
N HIS A 38 -4.67 16.52 6.61
CA HIS A 38 -5.24 16.69 5.28
C HIS A 38 -4.24 16.32 4.17
N GLU A 39 -2.97 16.73 4.30
CA GLU A 39 -1.90 16.40 3.35
C GLU A 39 -1.63 14.89 3.32
N ARG A 40 -1.60 14.24 4.49
CA ARG A 40 -1.50 12.79 4.59
C ARG A 40 -2.68 12.12 3.89
N HIS A 41 -3.89 12.63 4.09
CA HIS A 41 -5.07 12.08 3.43
C HIS A 41 -4.94 12.16 1.91
N LEU A 42 -4.49 13.29 1.36
CA LEU A 42 -4.26 13.47 -0.08
C LEU A 42 -3.26 12.46 -0.63
N VAL A 43 -2.09 12.31 0.01
CA VAL A 43 -1.06 11.35 -0.43
C VAL A 43 -1.60 9.90 -0.40
N LEU A 44 -2.32 9.53 0.66
CA LEU A 44 -2.87 8.17 0.77
C LEU A 44 -4.07 7.94 -0.16
N LEU A 45 -4.83 8.97 -0.50
CA LEU A 45 -5.89 8.92 -1.49
C LEU A 45 -5.29 8.64 -2.87
N GLU A 46 -4.22 9.35 -3.23
CA GLU A 46 -3.51 9.13 -4.49
C GLU A 46 -2.95 7.70 -4.60
N MET A 47 -2.32 7.21 -3.52
CA MET A 47 -1.86 5.82 -3.46
C MET A 47 -3.00 4.80 -3.63
N ARG A 48 -4.21 5.10 -3.13
CA ARG A 48 -5.39 4.26 -3.34
C ARG A 48 -5.89 4.33 -4.79
N ASN A 49 -5.80 5.49 -5.44
CA ASN A 49 -6.15 5.64 -6.85
C ASN A 49 -5.19 4.84 -7.76
N PHE A 50 -3.89 4.79 -7.45
CA PHE A 50 -2.95 3.90 -8.14
C PHE A 50 -3.36 2.43 -8.04
N LEU A 51 -3.78 1.97 -6.86
CA LEU A 51 -4.27 0.60 -6.67
C LEU A 51 -5.55 0.32 -7.47
N HIS A 52 -6.46 1.29 -7.53
CA HIS A 52 -7.67 1.18 -8.34
C HIS A 52 -7.34 1.04 -9.83
N VAL A 53 -6.43 1.87 -10.33
CA VAL A 53 -5.99 1.78 -11.74
C VAL A 53 -5.26 0.46 -12.01
N LEU A 54 -4.38 0.01 -11.13
CA LEU A 54 -3.71 -1.30 -11.26
C LEU A 54 -4.73 -2.46 -11.32
N GLN A 55 -5.80 -2.40 -10.52
CA GLN A 55 -6.88 -3.38 -10.57
C GLN A 55 -7.58 -3.36 -11.94
N THR A 56 -7.98 -2.18 -12.43
CA THR A 56 -8.62 -2.03 -13.75
C THR A 56 -7.72 -2.52 -14.87
N MET A 57 -6.43 -2.17 -14.85
CA MET A 57 -5.45 -2.62 -15.85
C MET A 57 -5.27 -4.13 -15.82
N THR A 58 -5.20 -4.74 -14.63
CA THR A 58 -5.08 -6.19 -14.47
C THR A 58 -6.29 -6.90 -15.07
N ASP A 59 -7.49 -6.41 -14.76
CA ASP A 59 -8.74 -6.93 -15.29
C ASP A 59 -8.83 -6.78 -16.83
N SER A 60 -8.46 -5.60 -17.36
CA SER A 60 -8.35 -5.36 -18.81
C SER A 60 -7.37 -6.31 -19.50
N LEU A 61 -6.22 -6.61 -18.89
CA LEU A 61 -5.27 -7.58 -19.44
C LEU A 61 -5.88 -8.98 -19.59
N THR A 62 -6.74 -9.41 -18.67
CA THR A 62 -7.41 -10.73 -18.78
C THR A 62 -8.39 -10.83 -19.95
N ARG A 63 -8.88 -9.68 -20.43
CA ARG A 63 -9.80 -9.59 -21.57
C ARG A 63 -9.13 -9.04 -22.83
N GLU A 64 -7.83 -8.80 -22.78
CA GLU A 64 -7.06 -8.13 -23.85
C GLU A 64 -7.65 -6.76 -24.26
N ASP A 65 -8.28 -6.06 -23.32
CA ASP A 65 -8.93 -4.77 -23.52
C ASP A 65 -7.94 -3.60 -23.36
N MET A 66 -7.08 -3.45 -24.36
CA MET A 66 -5.99 -2.46 -24.32
C MET A 66 -6.50 -1.01 -24.33
N LYS A 67 -7.71 -0.77 -24.84
CA LYS A 67 -8.33 0.57 -24.84
C LYS A 67 -8.68 1.00 -23.42
N THR A 68 -9.46 0.19 -22.68
CA THR A 68 -9.80 0.52 -21.29
C THR A 68 -8.54 0.53 -20.40
N LEU A 69 -7.55 -0.32 -20.69
CA LEU A 69 -6.26 -0.27 -20.02
C LEU A 69 -5.57 1.08 -20.19
N ALA A 70 -5.49 1.59 -21.43
CA ALA A 70 -4.84 2.86 -21.73
C ALA A 70 -5.56 4.04 -21.06
N GLU A 71 -6.89 4.07 -21.13
CA GLU A 71 -7.72 5.08 -20.47
C GLU A 71 -7.49 5.09 -18.95
N ALA A 72 -7.48 3.91 -18.32
CA ALA A 72 -7.21 3.76 -16.89
C ALA A 72 -5.80 4.24 -16.53
N ALA A 73 -4.76 3.79 -17.25
CA ALA A 73 -3.37 4.19 -17.01
C ALA A 73 -3.20 5.71 -17.13
N ARG A 74 -3.77 6.32 -18.19
CA ARG A 74 -3.69 7.77 -18.42
C ARG A 74 -4.29 8.59 -17.28
N SER A 75 -5.32 8.08 -16.60
CA SER A 75 -5.94 8.78 -15.46
C SER A 75 -4.99 9.03 -14.29
N MET A 76 -3.93 8.22 -14.15
CA MET A 76 -2.90 8.34 -13.10
C MET A 76 -1.51 8.71 -13.67
N GLY A 77 -1.47 9.19 -14.91
CA GLY A 77 -0.28 9.73 -15.55
C GLY A 77 0.21 11.04 -14.89
N SER A 78 1.15 11.73 -15.55
CA SER A 78 1.72 12.99 -15.03
C SER A 78 0.69 14.11 -14.82
N GLY A 79 -0.49 14.02 -15.45
CA GLY A 79 -1.60 14.93 -15.22
C GLY A 79 -2.10 14.91 -13.78
N ALA A 80 -2.31 13.72 -13.21
CA ALA A 80 -2.81 13.52 -11.86
C ALA A 80 -1.85 14.06 -10.79
N ALA A 81 -0.53 13.97 -11.03
CA ALA A 81 0.48 14.52 -10.14
C ALA A 81 0.30 16.01 -9.85
N ASN A 82 -0.26 16.76 -10.80
CA ASN A 82 -0.48 18.20 -10.68
C ASN A 82 -1.67 18.55 -9.79
N GLU A 83 -2.49 17.57 -9.39
CA GLU A 83 -3.62 17.78 -8.47
C GLU A 83 -3.17 17.84 -7.01
N ILE A 84 -1.94 17.41 -6.72
CA ILE A 84 -1.36 17.53 -5.38
C ILE A 84 -0.91 18.97 -5.13
N PRO A 85 -1.36 19.63 -4.03
CA PRO A 85 -1.02 21.02 -3.78
C PRO A 85 0.50 21.26 -3.65
N PRO A 86 1.06 22.31 -4.27
CA PRO A 86 2.50 22.59 -4.25
C PRO A 86 3.11 22.68 -2.84
N GLU A 87 2.34 23.19 -1.86
CA GLU A 87 2.75 23.26 -0.46
C GLU A 87 2.92 21.88 0.18
N THR A 88 2.11 20.89 -0.23
CA THR A 88 2.28 19.49 0.18
C THR A 88 3.52 18.92 -0.48
N VAL A 89 3.69 19.13 -1.80
CA VAL A 89 4.85 18.64 -2.56
C VAL A 89 6.17 19.18 -1.99
N ALA A 90 6.20 20.45 -1.59
CA ALA A 90 7.38 21.10 -1.03
C ALA A 90 7.90 20.42 0.25
N LYS A 91 7.03 19.77 1.02
CA LYS A 91 7.39 19.04 2.26
C LYS A 91 7.97 17.64 1.99
N LEU A 92 7.80 17.11 0.77
CA LEU A 92 8.24 15.77 0.43
C LEU A 92 9.77 15.73 0.24
N PRO A 93 10.46 14.67 0.70
CA PRO A 93 11.86 14.43 0.35
C PRO A 93 12.05 14.26 -1.16
N ASP A 94 13.19 14.68 -1.70
CA ASP A 94 13.44 14.61 -3.15
C ASP A 94 13.41 13.19 -3.70
N THR A 95 13.89 12.21 -2.91
CA THR A 95 13.77 10.79 -3.24
C THR A 95 12.31 10.30 -3.27
N PHE A 96 11.42 10.85 -2.43
CA PHE A 96 9.99 10.56 -2.50
C PHE A 96 9.37 11.15 -3.77
N LYS A 97 9.70 12.41 -4.10
CA LYS A 97 9.24 13.08 -5.33
C LYS A 97 9.70 12.33 -6.57
N MET A 98 10.95 11.83 -6.56
CA MET A 98 11.49 10.99 -7.63
C MET A 98 10.64 9.74 -7.82
N PHE A 99 10.36 8.97 -6.76
CA PHE A 99 9.53 7.77 -6.87
C PHE A 99 8.11 8.09 -7.34
N ALA A 100 7.47 9.14 -6.80
CA ALA A 100 6.15 9.57 -7.24
C ALA A 100 6.14 9.95 -8.72
N GLY A 101 7.12 10.75 -9.17
CA GLY A 101 7.29 11.11 -10.57
C GLY A 101 7.54 9.90 -11.49
N THR A 102 8.32 8.92 -11.05
CA THR A 102 8.51 7.66 -11.79
C THR A 102 7.22 6.87 -11.92
N VAL A 103 6.38 6.80 -10.87
CA VAL A 103 5.07 6.14 -10.92
C VAL A 103 4.18 6.79 -11.98
N HIS A 104 4.01 8.12 -11.93
CA HIS A 104 3.17 8.85 -12.88
C HIS A 104 3.66 8.74 -14.33
N THR A 105 4.96 8.90 -14.56
CA THR A 105 5.51 8.78 -15.93
C THR A 105 5.47 7.35 -16.45
N THR A 106 5.53 6.34 -15.57
CA THR A 106 5.33 4.94 -15.97
C THR A 106 3.87 4.69 -16.38
N PHE A 107 2.89 5.28 -15.70
CA PHE A 107 1.49 5.23 -16.14
C PHE A 107 1.28 5.88 -17.52
N ASP A 108 1.91 7.03 -17.79
CA ASP A 108 1.88 7.66 -19.12
C ASP A 108 2.45 6.73 -20.20
N MET A 109 3.60 6.10 -19.92
CA MET A 109 4.22 5.16 -20.86
C MET A 109 3.37 3.92 -21.09
N ILE A 110 2.75 3.37 -20.05
CA ILE A 110 1.84 2.24 -20.21
C ILE A 110 0.63 2.63 -21.07
N ALA A 111 0.06 3.82 -20.87
CA ALA A 111 -1.05 4.29 -21.70
C ALA A 111 -0.64 4.41 -23.17
N LEU A 112 0.52 5.02 -23.45
CA LEU A 112 1.06 5.16 -24.80
C LEU A 112 1.32 3.81 -25.49
N ASP A 113 1.97 2.89 -24.78
CA ASP A 113 2.33 1.59 -25.32
C ASP A 113 1.10 0.68 -25.50
N ALA A 114 0.10 0.81 -24.62
CA ALA A 114 -1.18 0.12 -24.78
C ALA A 114 -1.92 0.56 -26.04
N GLU A 115 -1.89 1.85 -26.37
CA GLU A 115 -2.50 2.40 -27.60
C GLU A 115 -1.71 2.07 -28.87
N SER A 116 -0.38 2.16 -28.79
CA SER A 116 0.49 2.06 -29.97
C SER A 116 0.95 0.65 -30.29
N LEU A 117 1.27 -0.16 -29.28
CA LEU A 117 1.77 -1.53 -29.43
C LEU A 117 0.65 -2.56 -29.20
N GLY A 118 -0.22 -2.31 -28.22
CA GLY A 118 -1.34 -3.21 -27.88
C GLY A 118 -0.91 -4.61 -27.45
N ASP A 119 0.31 -4.79 -26.91
CA ASP A 119 0.83 -6.09 -26.45
C ASP A 119 0.60 -6.30 -24.94
N PRO A 120 -0.29 -7.22 -24.53
CA PRO A 120 -0.57 -7.48 -23.12
C PRO A 120 0.66 -7.93 -22.31
N ARG A 121 1.60 -8.68 -22.91
CA ARG A 121 2.80 -9.16 -22.20
C ARG A 121 3.79 -8.03 -21.95
N HIS A 122 3.93 -7.13 -22.93
CA HIS A 122 4.73 -5.91 -22.76
C HIS A 122 4.16 -5.04 -21.64
N THR A 123 2.85 -4.79 -21.64
CA THR A 123 2.19 -4.03 -20.58
C THR A 123 2.32 -4.70 -19.21
N LEU A 124 2.16 -6.02 -19.10
CA LEU A 124 2.37 -6.74 -17.85
C LEU A 124 3.80 -6.57 -17.31
N LYS A 125 4.81 -6.56 -18.19
CA LYS A 125 6.20 -6.28 -17.80
C LYS A 125 6.37 -4.86 -17.25
N GLN A 126 5.75 -3.87 -17.88
CA GLN A 126 5.77 -2.48 -17.39
C GLN A 126 5.10 -2.36 -16.02
N MET A 127 3.96 -3.04 -15.81
CA MET A 127 3.31 -3.11 -14.50
C MET A 127 4.21 -3.73 -13.42
N GLY A 128 5.01 -4.75 -13.78
CA GLY A 128 6.03 -5.29 -12.89
C GLY A 128 7.06 -4.26 -12.44
N THR A 129 7.60 -3.46 -13.39
CA THR A 129 8.51 -2.34 -13.10
C THR A 129 7.85 -1.27 -12.22
N LEU A 130 6.59 -0.93 -12.51
CA LEU A 130 5.81 0.02 -11.72
C LEU A 130 5.68 -0.44 -10.26
N LEU A 131 5.30 -1.71 -10.03
CA LEU A 131 5.17 -2.29 -8.69
C LEU A 131 6.50 -2.35 -7.94
N GLN A 132 7.64 -2.50 -8.64
CA GLN A 132 8.95 -2.42 -8.03
C GLN A 132 9.22 -1.03 -7.42
N THR A 133 8.79 0.04 -8.10
CA THR A 133 8.86 1.41 -7.58
C THR A 133 7.98 1.59 -6.34
N CYS A 134 6.77 1.02 -6.34
CA CYS A 134 5.88 1.02 -5.16
C CYS A 134 6.57 0.37 -3.95
N ASN A 135 7.16 -0.82 -4.16
CA ASN A 135 7.86 -1.55 -3.10
C ASN A 135 9.09 -0.79 -2.58
N ALA A 136 9.86 -0.14 -3.46
CA ALA A 136 11.00 0.66 -3.06
C ALA A 136 10.59 1.84 -2.17
N CYS A 137 9.57 2.61 -2.58
CA CYS A 137 9.04 3.71 -1.78
C CYS A 137 8.48 3.22 -0.45
N HIS A 138 7.68 2.15 -0.47
CA HIS A 138 7.08 1.57 0.74
C HIS A 138 8.11 0.92 1.68
N GLY A 139 9.27 0.51 1.18
CA GLY A 139 10.39 0.00 1.98
C GLY A 139 11.22 1.11 2.64
N ILE A 140 11.11 2.36 2.17
CA ILE A 140 11.85 3.51 2.69
C ILE A 140 10.97 4.38 3.58
N TYR A 141 9.70 4.58 3.20
CA TYR A 141 8.83 5.58 3.80
C TYR A 141 7.60 4.98 4.50
N GLN A 142 7.19 5.66 5.56
CA GLN A 142 5.86 5.54 6.16
C GLN A 142 5.21 6.92 6.23
N VAL A 143 3.93 7.03 5.85
CA VAL A 143 3.19 8.31 5.88
C VAL A 143 2.51 8.48 7.24
N SER A 144 2.95 9.48 8.00
CA SER A 144 2.59 9.67 9.41
C SER A 144 2.03 11.06 9.67
N THR A 145 1.09 11.18 10.61
CA THR A 145 0.75 12.47 11.24
C THR A 145 1.56 12.73 12.51
N GLU A 146 2.29 11.72 13.01
CA GLU A 146 3.07 11.82 14.23
C GLU A 146 4.57 11.94 13.93
N PRO A 147 5.27 12.92 14.51
CA PRO A 147 6.73 12.99 14.49
C PRO A 147 7.36 11.72 15.07
N PHE A 148 8.60 11.40 14.66
CA PHE A 148 9.37 10.37 15.35
C PHE A 148 9.55 10.77 16.83
N PRO A 149 9.35 9.86 17.81
CA PRO A 149 9.67 10.18 19.20
C PRO A 149 11.14 10.59 19.26
N ARG A 150 11.45 11.82 19.72
CA ARG A 150 12.84 12.26 19.82
C ARG A 150 13.63 11.19 20.59
N LEU A 151 14.64 10.59 19.96
CA LEU A 151 15.62 9.79 20.68
C LEU A 151 16.17 10.67 21.78
N LYS A 152 15.83 10.37 23.03
CA LYS A 152 16.47 11.01 24.17
C LYS A 152 17.97 10.70 24.02
N ARG A 153 18.78 11.75 23.93
CA ARG A 153 20.24 11.63 23.85
C ARG A 153 20.70 11.04 25.19
N GLY A 154 20.86 9.72 25.23
CA GLY A 154 21.26 8.97 26.42
C GLY A 154 20.39 7.74 26.68
N GLY A 155 20.77 6.62 26.06
CA GLY A 155 20.62 5.26 26.60
C GLY A 155 19.23 4.69 26.83
N LEU A 156 19.03 3.46 26.35
CA LEU A 156 18.07 2.53 26.94
C LEU A 156 18.30 2.48 28.46
N THR A 157 17.39 3.08 29.24
CA THR A 157 17.19 2.64 30.62
C THR A 157 15.90 1.85 30.65
N SER A 158 16.09 0.56 30.86
CA SER A 158 15.07 -0.43 31.17
C SER A 158 14.11 0.10 32.23
N GLY A 159 12.83 -0.22 32.07
CA GLY A 159 11.73 0.34 32.82
C GLY A 159 11.84 0.26 34.34
N LYS A 160 11.17 1.22 34.97
CA LYS A 160 10.41 1.00 36.20
C LYS A 160 9.05 1.64 36.03
N THR A 161 8.04 0.81 35.81
CA THR A 161 6.67 1.07 36.23
C THR A 161 6.70 1.28 37.75
N THR A 162 6.46 2.50 38.21
CA THR A 162 6.04 2.74 39.59
C THR A 162 4.57 3.12 39.58
N ALA A 163 3.77 2.10 39.87
CA ALA A 163 2.59 2.09 40.72
C ALA A 163 1.69 3.34 40.73
N ALA A 164 0.44 3.10 40.32
CA ALA A 164 -0.72 3.87 40.73
C ALA A 164 -0.79 4.05 42.27
N LYS A 165 -1.33 5.19 42.71
CA LYS A 165 -2.06 5.30 43.98
C LYS A 165 -3.18 6.37 43.85
N PRO A 166 -4.36 6.19 44.49
CA PRO A 166 -5.65 6.48 43.88
C PRO A 166 -6.28 7.80 44.34
N ALA A 167 -7.44 8.06 43.75
CA ALA A 167 -8.40 9.08 44.12
C ALA A 167 -8.64 9.21 45.62
N ARG A 168 -8.63 10.47 46.08
CA ARG A 168 -9.63 11.05 46.99
C ARG A 168 -9.88 12.48 46.58
#